data_AF-A0A552M459-F1
#
_entry.id   AF-A0A552M459-F1
#
_cell.length_a   1.000
_cell.length_b   1.000
_cell.length_c   1.000
_cell.angle_alpha   90.00
_cell.angle_beta   90.00
_cell.angle_gamma   90.00
#
_symmetry.space_group_name_H-M   'P 1'
#
loop_
_entity.id
_entity.type
_entity.pdbx_description
1 polymer ?
#
loop_
_entity_poly.entity_id
_entity_poly.type
_entity_poly.pdbx_seq_one_letter_code
_entity_poly.pdbx_strand_id
1 'polypeptide(L)'
;SEFDGETSDIIAIDPIRNVFDGGSAGGENDNDAMMFFLTRRVTKLHRAINPDAGVILVHHTKKITKRQFEEDPFQAFAGASSLRGFYSSSLMLYRPDEATTVRQLIFELRNGPGLPIRYVDKIDAKWEIVNASERLVLKEYGQRLDAERLRKLDVILQILIDEALKGHCYSANQFAETFEGRAGLGGERTIRERLSALATQGYIKYFRNATDYGLPTIGRSKFGYLCVEGMVLNQPKNDPDPDTGEITLVSLRVLPTHYKCPLSGAAMPVENPEVWVYPENNNDPQESQ
;
A
#
# COMPACT_ATOMS: atom_id res chain seq x y z
N SER A 1 17.15 7.70 47.78
CA SER A 1 16.92 7.75 46.33
C SER A 1 15.79 6.80 46.04
N GLU A 2 14.83 7.14 45.18
CA GLU A 2 13.67 6.26 44.85
C GLU A 2 14.05 4.95 44.15
N PHE A 3 15.32 4.77 43.83
CA PHE A 3 15.90 3.55 43.31
C PHE A 3 16.95 3.08 44.32
N ASP A 4 16.79 1.86 44.84
CA ASP A 4 17.60 1.21 45.87
C ASP A 4 19.04 0.88 45.40
N GLY A 5 19.72 1.85 44.79
CA GLY A 5 21.05 1.67 44.20
C GLY A 5 21.05 1.00 42.83
N GLU A 6 19.88 0.57 42.32
CA GLU A 6 19.74 0.04 40.97
C GLU A 6 19.67 1.17 39.93
N THR A 7 20.48 1.05 38.88
CA THR A 7 20.51 1.97 37.74
C THR A 7 19.45 1.57 36.72
N SER A 8 18.75 2.52 36.10
CA SER A 8 17.70 2.22 35.12
C SER A 8 18.24 1.52 33.87
N ASP A 9 17.52 0.53 33.34
CA ASP A 9 17.85 -0.17 32.09
C ASP A 9 17.32 0.52 30.83
N ILE A 10 16.32 1.39 30.99
CA ILE A 10 15.70 2.14 29.89
C ILE A 10 15.55 3.60 30.29
N ILE A 11 15.97 4.51 29.41
CA ILE A 11 15.79 5.95 29.52
C ILE A 11 14.87 6.39 28.38
N ALA A 12 13.66 6.85 28.69
CA ALA A 12 12.71 7.36 27.70
C ALA A 12 12.55 8.88 27.82
N ILE A 13 12.70 9.59 26.70
CA ILE A 13 12.48 11.05 26.62
C ILE A 13 11.32 11.31 25.66
N ASP A 14 10.19 11.78 26.19
CA ASP A 14 8.97 11.97 25.41
C ASP A 14 8.26 13.32 25.65
N PRO A 15 8.17 14.19 24.62
CA PRO A 15 9.00 14.25 23.42
C PRO A 15 10.33 14.97 23.70
N ILE A 16 11.35 14.70 22.88
CA ILE A 16 12.65 15.38 23.00
C ILE A 16 12.55 16.92 22.87
N ARG A 17 11.52 17.41 22.18
CA ARG A 17 11.23 18.83 21.99
C ARG A 17 11.11 19.60 23.30
N ASN A 18 10.57 18.98 24.34
CA ASN A 18 10.34 19.64 25.63
C ASN A 18 11.63 19.87 26.42
N VAL A 19 12.69 19.16 26.07
CA VAL A 19 13.99 19.20 26.76
C VAL A 19 15.13 19.58 25.81
N PHE A 20 14.80 20.01 24.58
CA PHE A 20 15.78 20.29 23.55
C PHE A 20 16.66 21.47 23.94
N ASP A 21 17.98 21.25 23.89
CA ASP A 21 19.01 22.27 24.10
C ASP A 21 20.11 22.10 23.05
N GLY A 22 20.03 22.91 22.00
CA GLY A 22 21.02 23.00 20.93
C GLY A 22 22.29 23.78 21.30
N GLY A 23 22.41 24.24 22.55
CA GLY A 23 23.50 25.11 22.99
C GLY A 23 23.40 26.49 22.34
N SER A 24 24.49 26.95 21.72
CA SER A 24 24.52 28.20 20.93
C SER A 24 24.11 28.01 19.47
N ALA A 25 23.82 26.77 19.05
CA ALA A 25 23.39 26.45 17.69
C ALA A 25 21.86 26.64 17.54
N GLY A 26 21.36 26.50 16.30
CA GLY A 26 19.96 26.73 15.94
C GLY A 26 18.92 25.85 16.66
N GLY A 27 17.68 25.89 16.16
CA GLY A 27 16.57 25.09 16.74
C GLY A 27 16.62 23.60 16.35
N GLU A 28 15.61 22.83 16.77
CA GLU A 28 15.45 21.39 16.50
C GLU A 28 15.59 20.97 15.01
N ASN A 29 15.30 21.88 14.08
CA ASN A 29 15.42 21.65 12.63
C ASN A 29 16.87 21.71 12.11
N ASP A 30 17.78 22.30 12.88
CA ASP A 30 19.18 22.44 12.54
C ASP A 30 19.93 21.14 12.90
N ASN A 31 20.62 20.56 11.91
CA ASN A 31 21.31 19.28 12.09
C ASN A 31 22.45 19.41 13.12
N ASP A 32 23.18 20.52 13.16
CA ASP A 32 24.31 20.69 14.06
C ASP A 32 23.82 20.87 15.51
N ALA A 33 22.74 21.65 15.69
CA ALA A 33 22.08 21.78 16.99
C ALA A 33 21.50 20.45 17.49
N MET A 34 20.87 19.68 16.61
CA MET A 34 20.35 18.35 16.93
C MET A 34 21.48 17.39 17.32
N MET A 35 22.56 17.35 16.55
CA MET A 35 23.71 16.50 16.87
C MET A 35 24.38 16.93 18.18
N PHE A 36 24.48 18.23 18.45
CA PHE A 36 24.96 18.74 19.73
C PHE A 36 24.09 18.24 20.88
N PHE A 37 22.76 18.40 20.78
CA PHE A 37 21.82 17.93 21.80
C PHE A 37 21.99 16.43 22.06
N LEU A 38 21.98 15.61 21.01
CA LEU A 38 22.12 14.15 21.11
C LEU A 38 23.46 13.75 21.75
N THR A 39 24.58 14.33 21.32
CA THR A 39 25.91 13.92 21.79
C THR A 39 26.32 14.54 23.13
N ARG A 40 25.93 15.78 23.41
CA ARG A 40 26.38 16.54 24.59
C ARG A 40 25.37 16.55 25.73
N ARG A 41 24.09 16.34 25.45
CA ARG A 41 23.04 16.23 26.47
C ARG A 41 22.62 14.78 26.66
N VAL A 42 22.07 14.15 25.62
CA VAL A 42 21.50 12.79 25.73
C VAL A 42 22.58 11.75 26.05
N THR A 43 23.67 11.68 25.30
CA THR A 43 24.75 10.70 25.59
C THR A 43 25.41 10.91 26.95
N LYS A 44 25.52 12.18 27.40
CA LYS A 44 26.08 12.47 28.73
C LYS A 44 25.14 11.99 29.85
N LEU A 45 23.84 12.23 29.70
CA LEU A 45 22.81 11.73 30.61
C LEU A 45 22.80 10.20 30.65
N HIS A 46 22.77 9.56 29.47
CA HIS A 46 22.84 8.11 29.32
C HIS A 46 24.02 7.51 30.08
N ARG A 47 25.24 8.02 29.85
CA ARG A 47 26.45 7.54 30.54
C ARG A 47 26.45 7.78 32.04
N ALA A 48 25.80 8.84 32.51
CA ALA A 48 25.72 9.17 33.94
C ALA A 48 24.71 8.29 34.69
N ILE A 49 23.67 7.82 34.00
CA ILE A 49 22.64 6.95 34.57
C ILE A 49 23.11 5.49 34.50
N ASN A 50 23.33 4.98 33.28
CA ASN A 50 23.75 3.61 33.02
C ASN A 50 24.23 3.51 31.56
N PRO A 51 25.52 3.29 31.29
CA PRO A 51 26.04 3.14 29.93
C PRO A 51 25.48 1.94 29.14
N ASP A 52 24.90 0.96 29.83
CA ASP A 52 24.31 -0.24 29.25
C ASP A 52 22.80 -0.11 29.03
N ALA A 53 22.20 1.03 29.39
CA ALA A 53 20.76 1.26 29.22
C ALA A 53 20.36 1.50 27.76
N GLY A 54 19.16 1.06 27.40
CA GLY A 54 18.50 1.47 26.17
C GLY A 54 18.01 2.91 26.28
N VAL A 55 18.20 3.71 25.23
CA VAL A 55 17.67 5.09 25.16
C VAL A 55 16.58 5.17 24.09
N ILE A 56 15.38 5.59 24.51
CA ILE A 56 14.22 5.80 23.63
C ILE A 56 13.96 7.30 23.54
N LEU A 57 14.00 7.83 22.33
CA LEU A 57 13.73 9.24 22.04
C LEU A 57 12.43 9.34 21.24
N VAL A 58 11.41 9.98 21.81
CA VAL A 58 10.17 10.26 21.08
C VAL A 58 10.26 11.62 20.42
N HIS A 59 9.99 11.66 19.12
CA HIS A 59 10.18 12.83 18.29
C HIS A 59 8.90 13.13 17.49
N HIS A 60 8.44 14.38 17.55
CA HIS A 60 7.33 14.84 16.72
C HIS A 60 7.79 15.04 15.27
N THR A 61 7.03 14.55 14.31
CA THR A 61 7.35 14.76 12.89
C THR A 61 6.94 16.16 12.44
N LYS A 62 7.68 16.72 11.48
CA LYS A 62 7.25 17.87 10.70
C LYS A 62 6.22 17.44 9.66
N LYS A 63 5.34 18.37 9.27
CA LYS A 63 4.40 18.13 8.18
C LYS A 63 5.20 17.99 6.88
N ILE A 64 5.04 16.85 6.21
CA ILE A 64 5.57 16.59 4.87
C ILE A 64 4.43 16.14 3.96
N THR A 65 4.59 16.30 2.66
CA THR A 65 3.60 15.82 1.69
C THR A 65 3.55 14.30 1.68
N LYS A 66 2.42 13.71 1.26
CA LYS A 66 2.28 12.26 1.10
C LYS A 66 3.38 11.67 0.22
N ARG A 67 3.69 12.33 -0.90
CA ARG A 67 4.78 11.92 -1.80
C ARG A 67 6.16 11.90 -1.11
N GLN A 68 6.49 12.96 -0.36
CA GLN A 68 7.75 13.01 0.37
C GLN A 68 7.84 11.91 1.45
N PHE A 69 6.71 11.60 2.09
CA PHE A 69 6.61 10.53 3.07
C PHE A 69 6.82 9.14 2.43
N GLU A 70 6.22 8.90 1.27
CA GLU A 70 6.37 7.65 0.51
C GLU A 70 7.79 7.45 -0.03
N GLU A 71 8.47 8.54 -0.41
CA GLU A 71 9.87 8.50 -0.84
C GLU A 71 10.78 8.18 0.34
N ASP A 72 10.71 8.96 1.42
CA ASP A 72 11.52 8.74 2.62
C ASP A 72 10.79 9.24 3.90
N PRO A 73 10.12 8.35 4.66
CA PRO A 73 9.29 8.76 5.79
C PRO A 73 10.11 9.34 6.94
N PHE A 74 11.36 8.89 7.13
CA PHE A 74 12.23 9.34 8.22
C PHE A 74 12.77 10.77 7.98
N GLN A 75 12.63 11.34 6.77
CA GLN A 75 12.83 12.78 6.55
C GLN A 75 11.82 13.66 7.28
N ALA A 76 10.70 13.08 7.74
CA ALA A 76 9.73 13.81 8.53
C ALA A 76 10.30 14.25 9.89
N PHE A 77 11.41 13.67 10.36
CA PHE A 77 12.07 14.17 11.57
C PHE A 77 12.74 15.54 11.34
N ALA A 78 12.69 16.38 12.37
CA ALA A 78 13.52 17.59 12.43
C ALA A 78 14.97 17.16 12.72
N GLY A 79 15.95 17.73 12.02
CA GLY A 79 17.33 17.25 12.15
C GLY A 79 17.53 15.78 11.72
N ALA A 80 16.73 15.29 10.76
CA ALA A 80 16.70 13.89 10.35
C ALA A 80 18.09 13.30 10.05
N SER A 81 18.96 14.05 9.37
CA SER A 81 20.33 13.60 9.05
C SER A 81 21.13 13.31 10.32
N SER A 82 21.03 14.17 11.32
CA SER A 82 21.71 14.00 12.60
C SER A 82 21.13 12.84 13.41
N LEU A 83 19.81 12.66 13.40
CA LEU A 83 19.15 11.52 14.04
C LEU A 83 19.61 10.20 13.43
N ARG A 84 19.65 10.09 12.09
CA ARG A 84 20.17 8.90 11.38
C ARG A 84 21.61 8.56 11.73
N GLY A 85 22.44 9.59 11.92
CA GLY A 85 23.81 9.42 12.38
C GLY A 85 23.92 8.90 13.82
N PHE A 86 22.89 9.13 14.65
CA PHE A 86 22.88 8.86 16.08
C PHE A 86 22.20 7.56 16.48
N TYR A 87 20.99 7.27 15.99
CA TYR A 87 20.26 6.08 16.42
C TYR A 87 20.83 4.78 15.84
N SER A 88 20.64 3.68 16.58
CA SER A 88 20.83 2.32 16.09
C SER A 88 19.61 1.80 15.33
N SER A 89 18.41 2.25 15.73
CA SER A 89 17.13 1.86 15.17
C SER A 89 16.13 3.00 15.36
N SER A 90 15.24 3.17 14.38
CA SER A 90 14.17 4.16 14.42
C SER A 90 12.84 3.53 14.04
N LEU A 91 11.78 4.09 14.61
CA LEU A 91 10.41 3.60 14.51
C LEU A 91 9.50 4.77 14.17
N MET A 92 8.66 4.59 13.16
CA MET A 92 7.67 5.59 12.78
C MET A 92 6.26 4.99 12.81
N LEU A 93 5.38 5.65 13.55
CA LEU A 93 3.97 5.33 13.62
C LEU A 93 3.20 6.26 12.68
N TYR A 94 2.62 5.71 11.63
CA TYR A 94 1.91 6.45 10.58
C TYR A 94 0.46 5.99 10.48
N ARG A 95 -0.46 6.94 10.34
CA ARG A 95 -1.88 6.64 10.10
C ARG A 95 -2.18 6.88 8.62
N PRO A 96 -2.32 5.83 7.81
CA PRO A 96 -2.44 5.97 6.36
C PRO A 96 -3.83 6.41 5.89
N ASP A 97 -4.85 5.98 6.63
CA ASP A 97 -6.24 6.29 6.39
C ASP A 97 -6.85 6.85 7.68
N GLU A 98 -7.27 8.11 7.64
CA GLU A 98 -7.91 8.78 8.77
C GLU A 98 -9.27 8.15 9.14
N ALA A 99 -9.90 7.41 8.23
CA ALA A 99 -11.14 6.68 8.48
C ALA A 99 -10.92 5.40 9.33
N THR A 100 -9.68 4.91 9.45
CA THR A 100 -9.35 3.69 10.20
C THR A 100 -8.49 4.02 11.42
N THR A 101 -8.65 3.31 12.54
CA THR A 101 -7.81 3.52 13.74
C THR A 101 -6.42 2.89 13.64
N VAL A 102 -6.27 1.96 12.71
CA VAL A 102 -5.03 1.21 12.49
C VAL A 102 -3.91 2.11 11.98
N ARG A 103 -2.71 1.81 12.47
CA ARG A 103 -1.50 2.54 12.16
C ARG A 103 -0.45 1.59 11.62
N GLN A 104 0.31 2.07 10.65
CA GLN A 104 1.53 1.44 10.20
C GLN A 104 2.66 1.74 11.16
N LEU A 105 3.50 0.73 11.37
CA LEU A 105 4.71 0.79 12.14
C LEU A 105 5.89 0.48 11.22
N ILE A 106 6.64 1.52 10.87
CA ILE A 106 7.75 1.48 9.90
C ILE A 106 9.07 1.50 10.67
N PHE A 107 10.03 0.68 10.25
CA PHE A 107 11.32 0.53 10.90
C PHE A 107 12.46 1.03 9.99
N GLU A 108 13.44 1.70 10.59
CA GLU A 108 14.75 1.95 9.96
C GLU A 108 15.82 1.41 10.90
N LEU A 109 16.61 0.44 10.44
CA LEU A 109 17.70 -0.16 11.21
C LEU A 109 19.03 0.25 10.61
N ARG A 110 19.99 0.64 11.45
CA ARG A 110 21.36 0.92 11.01
C ARG A 110 22.16 -0.35 10.77
N ASN A 111 21.88 -1.39 11.54
CA ASN A 111 22.60 -2.66 11.51
C ASN A 111 21.60 -3.81 11.37
N GLY A 112 21.98 -4.83 10.59
CA GLY A 112 21.18 -6.03 10.40
C GLY A 112 20.11 -5.90 9.30
N PRO A 113 19.36 -7.00 9.04
CA PRO A 113 18.31 -7.01 8.04
C PRO A 113 17.14 -6.11 8.48
N GLY A 114 16.55 -5.38 7.53
CA GLY A 114 15.38 -4.55 7.78
C GLY A 114 14.20 -5.37 8.32
N LEU A 115 13.42 -4.77 9.22
CA LEU A 115 12.21 -5.40 9.74
C LEU A 115 11.01 -5.10 8.84
N PRO A 116 10.11 -6.07 8.64
CA PRO A 116 8.88 -5.83 7.89
C PRO A 116 7.99 -4.82 8.64
N ILE A 117 7.26 -4.00 7.88
CA ILE A 117 6.23 -3.11 8.43
C ILE A 117 5.22 -3.93 9.24
N ARG A 118 4.83 -3.40 10.39
CA ARG A 118 3.74 -3.96 11.22
C ARG A 118 2.54 -3.06 11.19
N TYR A 119 1.38 -3.63 11.46
CA TYR A 119 0.14 -2.88 11.66
C TYR A 119 -0.24 -3.00 13.12
N VAL A 120 -0.57 -1.87 13.72
CA VAL A 120 -0.95 -1.82 15.13
C VAL A 120 -2.24 -1.04 15.29
N ASP A 121 -3.09 -1.51 16.20
CA ASP A 121 -4.28 -0.79 16.62
C ASP A 121 -4.34 -0.72 18.14
N LYS A 122 -5.14 0.22 18.64
CA LYS A 122 -5.37 0.39 20.08
C LYS A 122 -6.68 -0.28 20.46
N ILE A 123 -6.60 -1.51 20.95
CA ILE A 123 -7.73 -2.34 21.38
C ILE A 123 -7.71 -2.39 22.92
N ASP A 124 -8.83 -2.07 23.58
CA ASP A 124 -8.94 -2.06 25.05
C ASP A 124 -7.81 -1.29 25.75
N ALA A 125 -7.49 -0.11 25.21
CA ALA A 125 -6.43 0.78 25.65
C ALA A 125 -4.99 0.22 25.55
N LYS A 126 -4.80 -0.92 24.89
CA LYS A 126 -3.52 -1.57 24.64
C LYS A 126 -3.16 -1.52 23.16
N TRP A 127 -1.88 -1.38 22.87
CA TRP A 127 -1.39 -1.51 21.50
C TRP A 127 -1.22 -2.98 21.16
N GLU A 128 -1.92 -3.42 20.12
CA GLU A 128 -1.84 -4.79 19.64
C GLU A 128 -1.34 -4.81 18.20
N ILE A 129 -0.48 -5.79 17.88
CA ILE A 129 -0.13 -6.08 16.49
C ILE A 129 -1.34 -6.78 15.89
N VAL A 130 -1.94 -6.16 14.88
CA VAL A 130 -3.09 -6.72 14.19
C VAL A 130 -2.62 -7.43 12.92
N ASN A 131 -3.14 -8.63 12.69
CA ASN A 131 -2.88 -9.35 11.46
C ASN A 131 -3.53 -8.59 10.29
N ALA A 132 -2.71 -8.27 9.29
CA ALA A 132 -3.14 -7.59 8.07
C ALA A 132 -4.25 -8.36 7.31
N SER A 133 -4.44 -9.65 7.61
CA SER A 133 -5.32 -10.57 6.88
C SER A 133 -6.81 -10.53 7.24
N GLU A 134 -7.25 -9.89 8.33
CA GLU A 134 -8.67 -9.94 8.72
C GLU A 134 -9.44 -8.62 8.59
N ARG A 135 -8.76 -7.50 8.27
CA ARG A 135 -9.49 -6.24 7.96
C ARG A 135 -8.74 -5.18 7.15
N LEU A 136 -7.48 -5.41 6.73
CA LEU A 136 -6.61 -4.39 6.11
C LEU A 136 -5.63 -4.94 5.06
N VAL A 137 -6.06 -5.85 4.20
CA VAL A 137 -5.25 -6.27 3.03
C VAL A 137 -5.23 -5.20 1.92
N LEU A 138 -5.98 -4.10 2.04
CA LEU A 138 -6.12 -3.14 0.94
C LEU A 138 -5.39 -1.82 1.23
N LYS A 139 -4.09 -1.73 0.87
CA LYS A 139 -3.60 -0.70 -0.10
C LYS A 139 -2.09 -0.40 -0.09
N GLU A 140 -1.31 -0.62 0.97
CA GLU A 140 0.00 0.09 1.06
C GLU A 140 1.28 -0.67 0.71
N TYR A 141 1.30 -2.00 0.77
CA TYR A 141 2.43 -2.75 0.17
C TYR A 141 2.29 -2.86 -1.36
N GLY A 142 1.05 -2.78 -1.85
CA GLY A 142 0.74 -2.56 -3.26
C GLY A 142 1.21 -1.19 -3.74
N GLN A 143 1.00 -0.10 -2.99
CA GLN A 143 1.27 1.28 -3.42
C GLN A 143 2.72 1.62 -3.83
N ARG A 144 3.76 0.97 -3.28
CA ARG A 144 5.16 1.27 -3.67
C ARG A 144 5.57 0.59 -4.98
N LEU A 145 5.02 -0.58 -5.27
CA LEU A 145 5.12 -1.25 -6.58
C LEU A 145 4.04 -0.71 -7.55
N ASP A 146 2.91 -0.26 -7.01
CA ASP A 146 1.81 0.36 -7.74
C ASP A 146 2.10 1.80 -8.10
N ALA A 147 2.96 2.58 -7.44
CA ALA A 147 3.28 3.93 -7.94
C ALA A 147 4.02 3.85 -9.31
N GLU A 148 4.77 2.77 -9.51
CA GLU A 148 5.45 2.45 -10.77
C GLU A 148 4.53 1.69 -11.75
N ARG A 149 3.62 0.83 -11.26
CA ARG A 149 2.54 0.21 -12.08
C ARG A 149 1.39 1.16 -12.42
N LEU A 150 1.08 2.18 -11.61
CA LEU A 150 0.05 3.24 -11.75
C LEU A 150 0.53 4.30 -12.73
N ARG A 151 1.82 4.64 -12.69
CA ARG A 151 2.46 5.42 -13.76
C ARG A 151 2.40 4.72 -15.13
N LYS A 152 2.14 3.40 -15.13
CA LYS A 152 1.93 2.55 -16.31
C LYS A 152 0.55 1.86 -16.31
N LEU A 153 -0.44 2.32 -15.53
CA LEU A 153 -1.74 1.66 -15.49
C LEU A 153 -2.41 1.98 -16.82
N ASP A 154 -2.37 0.99 -17.71
CA ASP A 154 -2.97 1.08 -19.03
C ASP A 154 -4.42 1.55 -18.85
N VAL A 155 -4.81 2.62 -19.55
CA VAL A 155 -6.14 3.24 -19.49
C VAL A 155 -7.27 2.20 -19.60
N ILE A 156 -7.03 1.07 -20.26
CA ILE A 156 -7.97 -0.05 -20.36
C ILE A 156 -8.30 -0.66 -18.98
N LEU A 157 -7.31 -0.83 -18.10
CA LEU A 157 -7.52 -1.42 -16.77
C LEU A 157 -8.43 -0.52 -15.92
N GLN A 158 -8.20 0.79 -15.96
CA GLN A 158 -9.04 1.75 -15.25
C GLN A 158 -10.49 1.73 -15.76
N ILE A 159 -10.67 1.73 -17.09
CA ILE A 159 -12.01 1.68 -17.70
C ILE A 159 -12.74 0.39 -17.29
N LEU A 160 -12.06 -0.75 -17.25
CA LEU A 160 -12.68 -2.01 -16.81
C LEU A 160 -13.18 -1.95 -15.37
N ILE A 161 -12.43 -1.30 -14.46
CA ILE A 161 -12.86 -1.08 -13.08
C ILE A 161 -14.07 -0.15 -13.03
N ASP A 162 -13.99 1.00 -13.71
CA ASP A 162 -15.03 2.02 -13.68
C ASP A 162 -16.35 1.51 -14.28
N GLU A 163 -16.29 0.71 -15.33
CA GLU A 163 -17.47 0.11 -15.95
C GLU A 163 -18.07 -1.02 -15.11
N ALA A 164 -17.25 -1.83 -14.45
CA ALA A 164 -17.76 -2.83 -13.49
C ALA A 164 -18.50 -2.16 -12.34
N LEU A 165 -18.00 -1.04 -11.83
CA LEU A 165 -18.72 -0.25 -10.80
C LEU A 165 -20.06 0.31 -11.29
N LYS A 166 -20.27 0.44 -12.60
CA LYS A 166 -21.56 0.81 -13.22
C LYS A 166 -22.44 -0.41 -13.55
N GLY A 167 -21.99 -1.62 -13.24
CA GLY A 167 -22.71 -2.86 -13.53
C GLY A 167 -22.41 -3.45 -14.92
N HIS A 168 -21.38 -2.97 -15.62
CA HIS A 168 -21.03 -3.42 -16.95
C HIS A 168 -19.75 -4.28 -16.94
N CYS A 169 -19.80 -5.43 -17.61
CA CYS A 169 -18.64 -6.25 -17.89
C CYS A 169 -18.60 -6.57 -19.37
N TYR A 170 -17.39 -6.72 -19.92
CA TYR A 170 -17.20 -6.90 -21.36
C TYR A 170 -16.34 -8.12 -21.66
N SER A 171 -16.65 -8.80 -22.77
CA SER A 171 -15.65 -9.59 -23.47
C SER A 171 -14.64 -8.68 -24.19
N ALA A 172 -13.50 -9.25 -24.60
CA ALA A 172 -12.49 -8.49 -25.34
C ALA A 172 -13.03 -7.82 -26.61
N ASN A 173 -13.95 -8.47 -27.33
CA ASN A 173 -14.56 -7.91 -28.54
C ASN A 173 -15.52 -6.76 -28.19
N GLN A 174 -16.45 -7.00 -27.25
CA GLN A 174 -17.40 -5.96 -26.82
C GLN A 174 -16.68 -4.73 -26.27
N PHE A 175 -15.61 -4.93 -25.50
CA PHE A 175 -14.81 -3.82 -24.99
C PHE A 175 -14.18 -3.01 -26.12
N ALA A 176 -13.54 -3.69 -27.09
CA ALA A 176 -12.90 -3.03 -28.21
C ALA A 176 -13.90 -2.26 -29.09
N GLU A 177 -15.07 -2.83 -29.36
CA GLU A 177 -16.16 -2.17 -30.12
C GLU A 177 -16.75 -0.97 -29.36
N THR A 178 -16.95 -1.09 -28.04
CA THR A 178 -17.57 -0.05 -27.22
C THR A 178 -16.66 1.18 -27.03
N PHE A 179 -15.35 0.95 -26.93
CA PHE A 179 -14.37 1.99 -26.62
C PHE A 179 -13.48 2.39 -27.79
N GLU A 180 -13.76 1.92 -29.01
CA GLU A 180 -13.08 2.38 -30.22
C GLU A 180 -13.18 3.91 -30.38
N GLY A 181 -12.02 4.55 -30.61
CA GLY A 181 -11.93 6.00 -30.78
C GLY A 181 -12.17 6.82 -29.50
N ARG A 182 -12.31 6.17 -28.33
CA ARG A 182 -12.56 6.83 -27.03
C ARG A 182 -11.34 6.70 -26.12
N ALA A 183 -11.23 7.61 -25.15
CA ALA A 183 -10.23 7.59 -24.08
C ALA A 183 -8.76 7.40 -24.55
N GLY A 184 -8.44 7.82 -25.78
CA GLY A 184 -7.10 7.64 -26.37
C GLY A 184 -6.71 6.19 -26.66
N LEU A 185 -7.67 5.26 -26.73
CA LEU A 185 -7.38 3.83 -26.91
C LEU A 185 -7.09 3.42 -28.36
N GLY A 186 -7.40 4.27 -29.33
CA GLY A 186 -7.20 4.02 -30.76
C GLY A 186 -8.32 3.20 -31.39
N GLY A 187 -8.00 2.54 -32.51
CA GLY A 187 -8.94 1.69 -33.25
C GLY A 187 -9.17 0.33 -32.58
N GLU A 188 -10.26 -0.35 -32.93
CA GLU A 188 -10.69 -1.61 -32.33
C GLU A 188 -9.56 -2.66 -32.28
N ARG A 189 -8.82 -2.83 -33.39
CA ARG A 189 -7.70 -3.78 -33.47
C ARG A 189 -6.60 -3.47 -32.44
N THR A 190 -6.24 -2.20 -32.30
CA THR A 190 -5.23 -1.74 -31.33
C THR A 190 -5.66 -2.05 -29.90
N ILE A 191 -6.96 -1.88 -29.60
CA ILE A 191 -7.51 -2.21 -28.28
C ILE A 191 -7.41 -3.71 -28.02
N ARG A 192 -7.78 -4.56 -28.98
CA ARG A 192 -7.67 -6.02 -28.83
C ARG A 192 -6.21 -6.48 -28.64
N GLU A 193 -5.27 -5.86 -29.34
CA GLU A 193 -3.82 -6.13 -29.19
C GLU A 193 -3.33 -5.76 -27.78
N ARG A 194 -3.73 -4.58 -27.26
CA ARG A 194 -3.40 -4.15 -25.89
C ARG A 194 -4.01 -5.05 -24.82
N LEU A 195 -5.29 -5.39 -24.94
CA LEU A 195 -5.97 -6.34 -24.05
C LEU A 195 -5.23 -7.69 -24.01
N SER A 196 -4.81 -8.18 -25.17
CA SER A 196 -4.07 -9.45 -25.30
C SER A 196 -2.69 -9.38 -24.63
N ALA A 197 -1.99 -8.24 -24.73
CA ALA A 197 -0.70 -8.01 -24.08
C ALA A 197 -0.84 -7.93 -22.56
N LEU A 198 -1.82 -7.18 -22.05
CA LEU A 198 -2.13 -7.10 -20.63
C LEU A 198 -2.52 -8.47 -20.04
N ALA A 199 -3.25 -9.28 -20.80
CA ALA A 199 -3.57 -10.65 -20.39
C ALA A 199 -2.34 -11.56 -20.35
N THR A 200 -1.42 -11.44 -21.32
CA THR A 200 -0.15 -12.18 -21.32
C THR A 200 0.72 -11.78 -20.12
N GLN A 201 0.71 -10.50 -19.74
CA GLN A 201 1.43 -9.98 -18.56
C GLN A 201 0.74 -10.29 -17.24
N GLY A 202 -0.46 -10.89 -17.26
CA GLY A 202 -1.23 -11.25 -16.08
C GLY A 202 -2.05 -10.12 -15.45
N TYR A 203 -2.04 -8.91 -16.02
CA TYR A 203 -2.87 -7.79 -15.56
C TYR A 203 -4.37 -7.98 -15.87
N ILE A 204 -4.67 -8.79 -16.89
CA ILE A 204 -6.05 -9.20 -17.23
C ILE A 204 -6.14 -10.72 -17.13
N LYS A 205 -7.18 -11.19 -16.43
CA LYS A 205 -7.63 -12.58 -16.42
C LYS A 205 -9.07 -12.63 -16.92
N TYR A 206 -9.74 -13.77 -16.80
CA TYR A 206 -11.05 -13.96 -17.38
C TYR A 206 -12.00 -14.77 -16.51
N PHE A 207 -13.29 -14.54 -16.68
CA PHE A 207 -14.34 -15.30 -16.02
C PHE A 207 -15.45 -15.73 -16.99
N ARG A 208 -16.05 -16.89 -16.70
CA ARG A 208 -17.13 -17.49 -17.51
C ARG A 208 -18.40 -17.76 -16.71
N ASN A 209 -18.33 -17.70 -15.39
CA ASN A 209 -19.47 -17.84 -14.48
C ASN A 209 -20.29 -16.54 -14.43
N ALA A 210 -20.71 -16.05 -15.60
CA ALA A 210 -21.47 -14.81 -15.76
C ALA A 210 -22.78 -14.81 -14.95
N THR A 211 -23.41 -15.99 -14.83
CA THR A 211 -24.65 -16.20 -14.08
C THR A 211 -24.52 -15.87 -12.60
N ASP A 212 -23.34 -16.11 -11.99
CA ASP A 212 -23.08 -15.81 -10.57
C ASP A 212 -23.11 -14.31 -10.30
N TYR A 213 -22.95 -13.52 -11.35
CA TYR A 213 -22.95 -12.06 -11.36
C TYR A 213 -24.14 -11.50 -12.12
N GLY A 214 -25.21 -12.27 -12.39
CA GLY A 214 -26.38 -11.77 -13.13
C GLY A 214 -26.10 -11.22 -14.53
N LEU A 215 -24.96 -11.60 -15.13
CA LEU A 215 -24.54 -11.15 -16.46
C LEU A 215 -25.03 -12.12 -17.54
N PRO A 216 -25.26 -11.65 -18.78
CA PRO A 216 -25.69 -12.51 -19.87
C PRO A 216 -24.60 -13.52 -20.25
N THR A 217 -24.99 -14.75 -20.60
CA THR A 217 -24.04 -15.78 -21.01
C THR A 217 -23.40 -15.44 -22.36
N ILE A 218 -22.07 -15.36 -22.42
CA ILE A 218 -21.36 -15.17 -23.69
C ILE A 218 -21.07 -16.53 -24.34
N GLY A 219 -21.78 -16.86 -25.42
CA GLY A 219 -21.66 -18.18 -26.04
C GLY A 219 -20.36 -18.45 -26.81
N ARG A 220 -19.83 -17.48 -27.57
CA ARG A 220 -18.73 -17.71 -28.54
C ARG A 220 -17.37 -17.12 -28.15
N SER A 221 -17.23 -16.52 -26.96
CA SER A 221 -15.94 -15.92 -26.55
C SER A 221 -14.94 -16.99 -26.11
N LYS A 222 -13.74 -16.97 -26.69
CA LYS A 222 -12.64 -17.88 -26.31
C LYS A 222 -12.32 -17.81 -24.82
N PHE A 223 -12.48 -16.65 -24.18
CA PHE A 223 -12.14 -16.47 -22.77
C PHE A 223 -13.32 -16.00 -21.90
N GLY A 224 -14.47 -15.64 -22.47
CA GLY A 224 -15.58 -15.06 -21.70
C GLY A 224 -15.38 -13.56 -21.43
N TYR A 225 -15.64 -13.14 -20.21
CA TYR A 225 -15.53 -11.75 -19.74
C TYR A 225 -14.13 -11.43 -19.23
N LEU A 226 -13.72 -10.17 -19.37
CA LEU A 226 -12.47 -9.62 -18.82
C LEU A 226 -12.58 -9.45 -17.30
N CYS A 227 -11.52 -9.79 -16.58
CA CYS A 227 -11.38 -9.57 -15.14
C CYS A 227 -10.06 -8.85 -14.87
N VAL A 228 -10.09 -7.88 -13.97
CA VAL A 228 -8.89 -7.19 -13.45
C VAL A 228 -8.81 -7.37 -11.94
N GLU A 229 -7.61 -7.20 -11.38
CA GLU A 229 -7.41 -7.31 -9.93
C GLU A 229 -8.25 -6.25 -9.19
N GLY A 230 -8.98 -6.68 -8.16
CA GLY A 230 -9.82 -5.79 -7.36
C GLY A 230 -11.13 -5.34 -8.03
N MET A 231 -11.54 -5.96 -9.14
CA MET A 231 -12.78 -5.61 -9.83
C MET A 231 -14.03 -5.87 -8.97
N VAL A 232 -14.93 -4.89 -8.88
CA VAL A 232 -16.19 -4.95 -8.15
C VAL A 232 -17.34 -4.59 -9.08
N LEU A 233 -18.34 -5.45 -9.17
CA LEU A 233 -19.56 -5.25 -9.94
C LEU A 233 -20.69 -4.78 -9.03
N ASN A 234 -21.24 -3.61 -9.29
CA ASN A 234 -22.44 -3.14 -8.58
C ASN A 234 -23.70 -3.60 -9.30
N GLN A 235 -24.66 -4.15 -8.55
CA GLN A 235 -25.95 -4.58 -9.06
C GLN A 235 -27.10 -4.04 -8.20
N PRO A 236 -28.24 -3.66 -8.79
CA PRO A 236 -29.43 -3.34 -8.02
C PRO A 236 -29.90 -4.58 -7.26
N LYS A 237 -30.07 -4.45 -5.94
CA LYS A 237 -30.50 -5.52 -5.03
C LYS A 237 -31.98 -5.87 -5.24
N ASN A 238 -32.79 -4.83 -5.44
CA ASN A 238 -34.25 -4.87 -5.53
C ASN A 238 -34.71 -3.86 -6.59
N ASP A 239 -35.97 -3.95 -6.97
CA ASP A 239 -36.64 -2.87 -7.71
C ASP A 239 -36.53 -1.55 -6.91
N PRO A 240 -36.50 -0.38 -7.59
CA PRO A 240 -36.46 0.91 -6.93
C PRO A 240 -37.57 1.02 -5.89
N ASP A 241 -37.25 1.52 -4.70
CA ASP A 241 -38.25 1.71 -3.65
C ASP A 241 -39.41 2.58 -4.20
N PRO A 242 -40.66 2.10 -4.14
CA PRO A 242 -41.78 2.74 -4.84
C PRO A 242 -42.16 4.10 -4.26
N ASP A 243 -41.76 4.42 -3.02
CA ASP A 243 -42.08 5.67 -2.34
C ASP A 243 -40.93 6.68 -2.43
N THR A 244 -39.67 6.22 -2.41
CA THR A 244 -38.47 7.08 -2.37
C THR A 244 -37.68 7.10 -3.69
N GLY A 245 -37.87 6.11 -4.57
CA GLY A 245 -37.10 5.91 -5.80
C GLY A 245 -35.65 5.44 -5.57
N GLU A 246 -35.27 5.13 -4.33
CA GLU A 246 -33.90 4.72 -3.99
C GLU A 246 -33.60 3.30 -4.49
N ILE A 247 -32.46 3.13 -5.15
CA ILE A 247 -31.96 1.84 -5.64
C ILE A 247 -30.83 1.39 -4.71
N THR A 248 -31.06 0.32 -3.96
CA THR A 248 -30.01 -0.29 -3.14
C THR A 248 -29.06 -1.09 -4.03
N LEU A 249 -27.77 -0.75 -4.05
CA LEU A 249 -26.75 -1.50 -4.79
C LEU A 249 -26.09 -2.57 -3.91
N VAL A 250 -25.85 -3.75 -4.48
CA VAL A 250 -24.96 -4.78 -3.94
C VAL A 250 -23.66 -4.76 -4.71
N SER A 251 -22.55 -4.69 -4.00
CA SER A 251 -21.20 -4.78 -4.57
C SER A 251 -20.71 -6.22 -4.52
N LEU A 252 -20.51 -6.84 -5.69
CA LEU A 252 -20.00 -8.20 -5.84
C LEU A 252 -18.54 -8.15 -6.31
N ARG A 253 -17.63 -8.80 -5.57
CA ARG A 253 -16.24 -8.93 -6.04
C ARG A 253 -16.21 -9.92 -7.20
N VAL A 254 -15.64 -9.48 -8.33
CA VAL A 254 -15.50 -10.34 -9.51
C VAL A 254 -14.15 -11.03 -9.47
N LEU A 255 -14.18 -12.36 -9.45
CA LEU A 255 -13.00 -13.21 -9.39
C LEU A 255 -12.74 -13.91 -10.72
N PRO A 256 -11.47 -14.08 -11.12
CA PRO A 256 -11.13 -14.81 -12.34
C PRO A 256 -11.39 -16.31 -12.16
N THR A 257 -11.78 -16.97 -13.25
CA THR A 257 -11.86 -18.45 -13.31
C THR A 257 -10.66 -19.04 -14.04
N HIS A 258 -10.05 -18.27 -14.93
CA HIS A 258 -8.91 -18.70 -15.74
C HIS A 258 -8.09 -17.50 -16.22
N TYR A 259 -6.89 -17.76 -16.70
CA TYR A 259 -5.99 -16.79 -17.30
C TYR A 259 -5.52 -17.27 -18.67
N LYS A 260 -4.94 -16.37 -19.46
CA LYS A 260 -4.29 -16.72 -20.73
C LYS A 260 -2.86 -17.17 -20.44
N CYS A 261 -2.52 -18.41 -20.76
CA CYS A 261 -1.15 -18.90 -20.64
C CYS A 261 -0.22 -18.09 -21.57
N PRO A 262 0.88 -17.50 -21.07
CA PRO A 262 1.80 -16.70 -21.89
C PRO A 262 2.44 -17.50 -23.05
N LEU A 263 2.76 -18.78 -22.80
CA LEU A 263 3.47 -19.63 -23.76
C LEU A 263 2.54 -20.21 -24.84
N SER A 264 1.35 -20.71 -24.46
CA SER A 264 0.46 -21.42 -25.37
C SER A 264 -0.74 -20.59 -25.86
N GLY A 265 -1.04 -19.47 -25.20
CA GLY A 265 -2.26 -18.69 -25.45
C GLY A 265 -3.56 -19.44 -25.14
N ALA A 266 -3.48 -20.58 -24.43
CA ALA A 266 -4.63 -21.35 -23.96
C ALA A 266 -5.24 -20.73 -22.69
N ALA A 267 -6.50 -21.05 -22.42
CA ALA A 267 -7.17 -20.72 -21.17
C ALA A 267 -6.77 -21.74 -20.10
N MET A 268 -6.08 -21.30 -19.05
CA MET A 268 -5.65 -22.13 -17.93
C MET A 268 -6.41 -21.74 -16.66
N PRO A 269 -6.95 -22.69 -15.88
CA PRO A 269 -7.66 -22.38 -14.65
C PRO A 269 -6.75 -21.66 -13.66
N VAL A 270 -7.31 -20.76 -12.86
CA VAL A 270 -6.59 -20.21 -11.71
C VAL A 270 -6.64 -21.21 -10.56
N GLU A 271 -5.53 -21.37 -9.83
CA GLU A 271 -5.47 -22.27 -8.67
C GLU A 271 -6.29 -21.75 -7.49
N ASN A 272 -6.14 -20.45 -7.19
CA ASN A 272 -6.92 -19.75 -6.18
C ASN A 272 -7.43 -18.41 -6.75
N PRO A 273 -8.74 -18.26 -7.02
CA PRO A 273 -9.33 -17.02 -7.55
C PRO A 273 -9.11 -15.78 -6.66
N GLU A 274 -8.91 -15.97 -5.35
CA GLU A 274 -8.73 -14.89 -4.38
C GLU A 274 -7.32 -14.27 -4.44
N VAL A 275 -6.34 -15.01 -4.99
CA VAL A 275 -4.94 -14.60 -5.04
C VAL A 275 -4.53 -14.27 -6.48
N TRP A 276 -4.14 -13.01 -6.71
CA TRP A 276 -3.74 -12.58 -8.04
C TRP A 276 -2.24 -12.82 -8.29
N VAL A 277 -1.92 -13.97 -8.90
CA VAL A 277 -0.54 -14.28 -9.32
C VAL A 277 -0.23 -13.64 -10.66
N TYR A 278 0.95 -13.02 -10.77
CA TYR A 278 1.54 -12.48 -12.00
C TYR A 278 2.56 -13.47 -12.56
N PRO A 279 2.66 -13.64 -13.90
CA PRO A 279 3.77 -14.37 -14.51
C PRO A 279 5.11 -13.73 -14.13
N GLU A 280 6.11 -14.56 -13.81
CA GLU A 280 7.49 -14.09 -13.67
C GLU A 280 7.95 -13.51 -15.01
N ASN A 281 8.02 -12.19 -15.13
CA ASN A 281 8.53 -11.55 -16.32
C ASN A 281 10.06 -11.55 -16.27
N ASN A 282 10.71 -12.11 -17.30
CA ASN A 282 12.16 -12.02 -17.59
C ASN A 282 12.65 -10.57 -17.90
N ASN A 283 12.03 -9.55 -17.32
CA ASN A 283 12.29 -8.13 -17.59
C ASN A 283 12.66 -7.35 -16.32
N ASP A 284 13.21 -8.00 -15.30
CA ASP A 284 14.03 -7.26 -14.33
C ASP A 284 15.38 -6.94 -14.99
N PRO A 285 15.78 -5.67 -15.12
CA PRO A 285 17.16 -5.35 -15.43
C PRO A 285 18.00 -5.98 -14.33
N GLN A 286 18.86 -6.93 -14.70
CA GLN A 286 19.93 -7.39 -13.83
C GLN A 286 20.63 -6.16 -13.27
N GLU A 287 20.58 -5.97 -11.95
CA GLU A 287 21.51 -5.10 -11.24
C GLU A 287 22.91 -5.63 -11.55
N SER A 288 23.56 -4.98 -12.52
CA SER A 288 24.98 -5.11 -12.77
C SER A 288 25.72 -4.66 -11.52
N GLN A 289 26.56 -5.58 -11.04
CA GLN A 289 27.47 -5.52 -9.88
C GLN A 289 28.21 -4.20 -9.69
#